data_AF-A0A2H9SCN5-F1
#
_entry.id   AF-A0A2H9SCN5-F1
#
_cell.length_a   1.000
_cell.length_b   1.000
_cell.length_c   1.000
_cell.angle_alpha   90.00
_cell.angle_beta   90.00
_cell.angle_gamma   90.00
#
_symmetry.space_group_name_H-M   'P 1'
#
loop_
_entity.id
_entity.type
_entity.pdbx_description
1 polymer ?
#
loop_
_entity_poly.entity_id
_entity_poly.type
_entity_poly.pdbx_seq_one_letter_code
_entity_poly.pdbx_strand_id
1 'polypeptide(L)'
;MLLDAPALEARVTPEVALSIVQKALAKKGWTGVSVNEVRLVYTPFWVFSFDIVAEKGSSPTGKTGLNAFTGELNDLVPAILDRPIKKSRETVKGGKPEIEPTAVSYREVKETAATKIAAHVGGIKADSVVVSAVSKLYVPFYRVWIDVAGDTFKFEVDGALGIPMGLEDVPGKAKGWEEETGEALGKLKSPSGWVDLFSRLFSAKGGGSPVQRYAVLALIILALVFLVFVVPSMGGVECKPDSGFYSPSKWFGLVKGGLSPEYRAGKFVVEGECYVTGDFASDDALMIQVFVKDAAKPDFFVALNITQLTGAHTENLAKPFHLEWEDAVDDYVFGFERI
;
A
#
# COMPACT_ATOMS: atom_id res chain seq x y z
N MET A 1 -26.57 13.87 7.10
CA MET A 1 -27.31 13.30 8.25
C MET A 1 -26.54 13.59 9.52
N LEU A 2 -27.21 13.84 10.65
CA LEU A 2 -26.55 14.15 11.92
C LEU A 2 -26.38 12.87 12.75
N LEU A 3 -25.18 12.66 13.27
CA LEU A 3 -24.79 11.51 14.10
C LEU A 3 -24.86 11.86 15.59
N ASP A 4 -25.13 10.87 16.43
CA ASP A 4 -25.17 11.01 17.90
C ASP A 4 -23.77 11.14 18.54
N ALA A 5 -22.71 10.87 17.76
CA ALA A 5 -21.32 11.07 18.14
C ALA A 5 -20.51 11.65 16.97
N PRO A 6 -19.34 12.27 17.22
CA PRO A 6 -18.46 12.71 16.15
C PRO A 6 -18.03 11.54 15.27
N ALA A 7 -17.94 11.79 13.98
CA ALA A 7 -17.35 10.91 12.99
C ALA A 7 -16.04 11.45 12.47
N LEU A 8 -15.17 10.56 12.01
CA LEU A 8 -14.02 10.95 11.20
C LEU A 8 -14.49 11.42 9.82
N GLU A 9 -13.82 12.43 9.29
CA GLU A 9 -14.02 12.89 7.91
C GLU A 9 -13.56 11.79 6.93
N ALA A 10 -14.45 11.42 6.00
CA ALA A 10 -14.10 10.52 4.90
C ALA A 10 -13.33 11.32 3.84
N ARG A 11 -12.03 11.06 3.71
CA ARG A 11 -11.14 11.68 2.73
C ARG A 11 -10.98 10.82 1.48
N VAL A 12 -11.13 9.52 1.63
CA VAL A 12 -11.08 8.54 0.54
C VAL A 12 -12.40 8.61 -0.23
N THR A 13 -12.33 8.54 -1.56
CA THR A 13 -13.53 8.42 -2.42
C THR A 13 -13.83 6.95 -2.71
N PRO A 14 -15.05 6.59 -3.15
CA PRO A 14 -15.38 5.22 -3.52
C PRO A 14 -14.42 4.61 -4.55
N GLU A 15 -13.98 5.42 -5.52
CA GLU A 15 -13.08 5.01 -6.60
C GLU A 15 -11.67 4.72 -6.07
N VAL A 16 -11.19 5.56 -5.15
CA VAL A 16 -9.90 5.35 -4.48
C VAL A 16 -9.94 4.09 -3.62
N ALA A 17 -11.00 3.90 -2.82
CA ALA A 17 -11.19 2.70 -2.02
C ALA A 17 -11.18 1.42 -2.89
N LEU A 18 -11.91 1.44 -4.00
CA LEU A 18 -11.91 0.33 -4.96
C LEU A 18 -10.51 0.07 -5.53
N SER A 19 -9.79 1.12 -5.94
CA SER A 19 -8.44 0.98 -6.50
C SER A 19 -7.46 0.35 -5.49
N ILE A 20 -7.60 0.67 -4.19
CA ILE A 20 -6.78 0.10 -3.12
C ILE A 20 -7.02 -1.40 -3.01
N VAL A 21 -8.28 -1.83 -3.01
CA VAL A 21 -8.64 -3.26 -2.96
C VAL A 21 -8.16 -3.99 -4.21
N GLN A 22 -8.39 -3.44 -5.40
CA GLN A 22 -7.94 -4.04 -6.67
C GLN A 22 -6.42 -4.20 -6.71
N LYS A 23 -5.65 -3.20 -6.27
CA LYS A 23 -4.18 -3.30 -6.16
C LYS A 23 -3.75 -4.37 -5.17
N ALA A 24 -4.42 -4.46 -4.03
CA ALA A 24 -4.12 -5.49 -3.03
C ALA A 24 -4.43 -6.92 -3.55
N LEU A 25 -5.52 -7.08 -4.30
CA LEU A 25 -5.88 -8.34 -4.96
C LEU A 25 -4.92 -8.69 -6.09
N ALA A 26 -4.50 -7.71 -6.89
CA ALA A 26 -3.50 -7.91 -7.95
C ALA A 26 -2.16 -8.39 -7.37
N LYS A 27 -1.74 -7.88 -6.20
CA LYS A 27 -0.56 -8.38 -5.47
C LYS A 27 -0.71 -9.85 -5.03
N LYS A 28 -1.95 -10.33 -4.85
CA LYS A 28 -2.27 -11.75 -4.60
C LYS A 28 -2.47 -12.59 -5.87
N GLY A 29 -2.19 -12.02 -7.05
CA GLY A 29 -2.33 -12.67 -8.35
C GLY A 29 -3.73 -12.55 -8.97
N TRP A 30 -4.68 -11.90 -8.30
CA TRP A 30 -6.05 -11.75 -8.79
C TRP A 30 -6.17 -10.50 -9.66
N THR A 31 -6.22 -10.69 -10.98
CA THR A 31 -6.46 -9.64 -11.98
C THR A 31 -7.85 -9.79 -12.59
N GLY A 32 -8.46 -8.68 -13.03
CA GLY A 32 -9.77 -8.70 -13.69
C GLY A 32 -10.94 -9.08 -12.77
N VAL A 33 -10.88 -8.68 -11.50
CA VAL A 33 -11.92 -9.01 -10.51
C VAL A 33 -13.23 -8.24 -10.77
N SER A 34 -14.37 -8.89 -10.57
CA SER A 34 -15.69 -8.29 -10.74
C SER A 34 -16.12 -7.60 -9.45
N VAL A 35 -16.45 -6.31 -9.55
CA VAL A 35 -16.91 -5.50 -8.42
C VAL A 35 -18.42 -5.51 -8.40
N ASN A 36 -19.01 -6.05 -7.33
CA ASN A 36 -20.46 -6.10 -7.17
C ASN A 36 -21.01 -4.80 -6.63
N GLU A 37 -20.36 -4.29 -5.56
CA GLU A 37 -20.91 -3.16 -4.83
C GLU A 37 -19.85 -2.42 -4.01
N VAL A 38 -20.01 -1.10 -3.92
CA VAL A 38 -19.23 -0.21 -3.03
C VAL A 38 -20.19 0.63 -2.21
N ARG A 39 -20.16 0.50 -0.89
CA ARG A 39 -21.00 1.30 0.03
C ARG A 39 -20.15 2.03 1.07
N LEU A 40 -20.49 3.28 1.33
CA LEU A 40 -19.96 4.04 2.46
C LEU A 40 -20.80 3.75 3.70
N VAL A 41 -20.16 3.20 4.74
CA VAL A 41 -20.80 2.83 6.00
C VAL A 41 -20.09 3.52 7.17
N TYR A 42 -20.84 4.25 8.00
CA TYR A 42 -20.33 4.80 9.25
C TYR A 42 -20.54 3.79 10.37
N THR A 43 -19.44 3.22 10.85
CA THR A 43 -19.46 2.19 11.90
C THR A 43 -19.14 2.84 13.25
N PRO A 44 -19.98 2.67 14.28
CA PRO A 44 -19.71 3.21 15.61
C PRO A 44 -18.65 2.38 16.33
N PHE A 45 -17.69 3.06 16.96
CA PHE A 45 -16.69 2.46 17.84
C PHE A 45 -16.69 3.14 19.20
N TRP A 46 -16.49 2.33 20.24
CA TRP A 46 -16.07 2.79 21.54
C TRP A 46 -14.55 2.74 21.61
N VAL A 47 -13.90 3.90 21.66
CA VAL A 47 -12.45 3.97 21.87
C VAL A 47 -12.18 4.26 23.33
N PHE A 48 -11.23 3.53 23.92
CA PHE A 48 -10.91 3.62 25.33
C PHE A 48 -9.46 3.25 25.59
N SER A 49 -8.98 3.65 26.77
CA SER A 49 -7.72 3.16 27.33
C SER A 49 -8.02 2.01 28.29
N PHE A 50 -7.06 1.12 28.47
CA PHE A 50 -7.17 0.06 29.46
C PHE A 50 -5.84 -0.18 30.17
N ASP A 51 -5.95 -0.66 31.40
CA ASP A 51 -4.83 -1.09 32.23
C ASP A 51 -5.10 -2.53 32.70
N ILE A 52 -4.11 -3.41 32.64
CA ILE A 52 -4.20 -4.78 33.15
C ILE A 52 -3.50 -4.83 34.50
N VAL A 53 -4.27 -5.09 35.55
CA VAL A 53 -3.77 -5.23 36.92
C VAL A 53 -3.08 -6.58 37.07
N ALA A 54 -1.74 -6.57 37.03
CA ALA A 54 -0.94 -7.76 37.27
C ALA A 54 -0.61 -7.91 38.77
N GLU A 55 -0.79 -9.11 39.34
CA GLU A 55 -0.42 -9.39 40.74
C GLU A 55 1.10 -9.28 40.98
N LYS A 56 1.91 -9.49 39.94
CA LYS A 56 3.37 -9.35 39.96
C LYS A 56 3.87 -8.81 38.61
N GLY A 57 4.63 -7.72 38.64
CA GLY A 57 5.28 -7.13 37.45
C GLY A 57 4.70 -5.78 37.04
N SER A 58 5.06 -5.31 35.85
CA SER A 58 4.53 -4.08 35.26
C SER A 58 3.10 -4.31 34.76
N SER A 59 2.15 -3.46 35.13
CA SER A 59 0.79 -3.44 34.59
C SER A 59 0.81 -2.96 33.13
N PRO A 60 0.54 -3.83 32.15
CA PRO A 60 0.43 -3.41 30.76
C PRO A 60 -0.72 -2.41 30.59
N THR A 61 -0.49 -1.38 29.76
CA THR A 61 -1.49 -0.37 29.44
C THR A 61 -1.61 -0.25 27.91
N GLY A 62 -2.78 0.15 27.43
CA GLY A 62 -3.04 0.23 26.00
C GLY A 62 -4.25 1.07 25.64
N LYS A 63 -4.44 1.26 24.33
CA LYS A 63 -5.63 1.87 23.74
C LYS A 63 -6.14 0.95 22.65
N THR A 64 -7.45 0.73 22.62
CA THR A 64 -8.10 -0.08 21.60
C THR A 64 -9.48 0.50 21.28
N GLY A 65 -10.08 0.04 20.18
CA GLY A 65 -11.47 0.31 19.83
C GLY A 65 -12.31 -0.95 19.97
N LEU A 66 -13.53 -0.84 20.49
CA LEU A 66 -14.55 -1.87 20.42
C LEU A 66 -15.57 -1.45 19.37
N ASN A 67 -15.74 -2.25 18.32
CA ASN A 67 -16.79 -2.04 17.34
C ASN A 67 -18.14 -2.15 18.07
N ALA A 68 -18.89 -1.04 18.13
CA ALA A 68 -20.11 -0.98 18.91
C ALA A 68 -21.28 -1.72 18.25
N PHE A 69 -21.15 -2.13 16.99
CA PHE A 69 -22.11 -2.98 16.29
C PHE A 69 -21.82 -4.47 16.53
N THR A 70 -20.57 -4.92 16.36
CA THR A 70 -20.21 -6.34 16.44
C THR A 70 -19.73 -6.78 17.83
N GLY A 71 -19.27 -5.85 18.67
CA GLY A 71 -18.63 -6.16 19.94
C GLY A 71 -17.20 -6.70 19.81
N GLU A 72 -16.58 -6.62 18.63
CA GLU A 72 -15.18 -7.06 18.43
C GLU A 72 -14.18 -5.93 18.65
N LEU A 73 -12.99 -6.29 19.16
CA LEU A 73 -11.88 -5.35 19.32
C LEU A 73 -11.25 -5.02 17.97
N ASN A 74 -10.75 -3.80 17.84
CA ASN A 74 -10.09 -3.28 16.67
C ASN A 74 -9.02 -2.27 17.07
N ASP A 75 -7.76 -2.66 16.91
CA ASP A 75 -6.60 -1.85 17.28
C ASP A 75 -6.23 -0.80 16.20
N LEU A 76 -6.78 -0.94 14.99
CA LEU A 76 -6.56 0.02 13.91
C LEU A 76 -7.25 1.36 14.21
N VAL A 77 -8.43 1.36 14.83
CA VAL A 77 -9.18 2.59 15.09
C VAL A 77 -8.40 3.61 15.95
N PRO A 78 -7.79 3.23 17.09
CA PRO A 78 -6.88 4.13 17.80
C PRO A 78 -5.71 4.63 16.94
N ALA A 79 -5.09 3.78 16.13
CA ALA A 79 -3.98 4.17 15.26
C ALA A 79 -4.39 5.22 14.21
N ILE A 80 -5.64 5.15 13.72
CA ILE A 80 -6.22 6.18 12.85
C ILE A 80 -6.34 7.52 13.60
N LEU A 81 -6.75 7.49 14.88
CA LEU A 81 -6.94 8.70 15.70
C LEU A 81 -5.64 9.40 16.08
N ASP A 82 -4.51 8.72 16.03
CA ASP A 82 -3.20 9.34 16.26
C ASP A 82 -2.81 10.27 15.10
N ARG A 83 -3.54 10.24 13.98
CA ARG A 83 -3.39 11.19 12.86
C ARG A 83 -4.32 12.40 13.03
N PRO A 84 -3.90 13.61 12.58
CA PRO A 84 -4.73 14.80 12.63
C PRO A 84 -5.87 14.74 11.61
N ILE A 85 -6.96 14.07 11.98
CA ILE A 85 -8.16 13.91 11.16
C ILE A 85 -9.28 14.78 11.72
N LYS A 86 -9.95 15.54 10.85
CA LYS A 86 -11.07 16.37 11.24
C LYS A 86 -12.24 15.49 11.70
N LYS A 87 -12.93 15.94 12.73
CA LYS A 87 -14.10 15.27 13.29
C LYS A 87 -15.33 16.11 13.06
N SER A 88 -16.42 15.51 12.61
CA SER A 88 -17.70 16.17 12.37
C SER A 88 -18.84 15.27 12.81
N ARG A 89 -19.96 15.84 13.26
CA ARG A 89 -21.19 15.06 13.48
C ARG A 89 -22.01 14.88 12.21
N GLU A 90 -21.59 15.49 11.10
CA GLU A 90 -22.24 15.36 9.80
C GLU A 90 -21.56 14.27 8.98
N THR A 91 -22.38 13.44 8.33
CA THR A 91 -21.91 12.54 7.27
C THR A 91 -21.48 13.31 6.02
N VAL A 92 -20.77 12.67 5.08
CA VAL A 92 -20.42 13.26 3.77
C VAL A 92 -21.64 13.92 3.11
N LYS A 93 -21.48 15.18 2.68
CA LYS A 93 -22.55 15.96 2.04
C LYS A 93 -22.94 15.33 0.70
N GLY A 94 -24.24 15.21 0.44
CA GLY A 94 -24.77 14.64 -0.80
C GLY A 94 -24.69 13.12 -0.92
N GLY A 95 -23.98 12.45 -0.01
CA GLY A 95 -23.95 10.98 0.05
C GLY A 95 -25.20 10.39 0.71
N LYS A 96 -25.47 9.12 0.41
CA LYS A 96 -26.44 8.27 1.14
C LYS A 96 -25.68 7.20 1.94
N PRO A 97 -24.87 7.57 2.94
CA PRO A 97 -24.14 6.57 3.71
C PRO A 97 -25.08 5.77 4.60
N GLU A 98 -24.76 4.50 4.78
CA GLU A 98 -25.39 3.67 5.81
C GLU A 98 -24.74 3.99 7.17
N ILE A 99 -25.51 3.92 8.24
CA ILE A 99 -24.99 4.02 9.61
C ILE A 99 -25.32 2.71 10.30
N GLU A 100 -24.29 2.06 10.85
CA GLU A 100 -24.49 0.87 11.66
C GLU A 100 -25.07 1.24 13.03
N PRO A 101 -26.01 0.45 13.55
CA PRO A 101 -26.57 0.71 14.86
C PRO A 101 -25.54 0.42 15.95
N THR A 102 -25.75 1.03 17.11
CA THR A 102 -24.95 0.77 18.30
C THR A 102 -25.60 -0.35 19.09
N ALA A 103 -25.09 -1.57 18.95
CA ALA A 103 -25.55 -2.75 19.67
C ALA A 103 -25.02 -2.81 21.11
N VAL A 104 -23.75 -2.44 21.32
CA VAL A 104 -23.14 -2.34 22.65
C VAL A 104 -23.37 -0.94 23.19
N SER A 105 -24.17 -0.81 24.24
CA SER A 105 -24.48 0.49 24.83
C SER A 105 -23.31 1.06 25.66
N TYR A 106 -23.38 2.36 25.99
CA TYR A 106 -22.40 2.99 26.89
C TYR A 106 -22.36 2.35 28.29
N ARG A 107 -23.45 1.73 28.74
CA ARG A 107 -23.50 1.08 30.06
C ARG A 107 -22.74 -0.26 30.06
N GLU A 108 -22.79 -0.98 28.95
CA GLU A 108 -22.22 -2.31 28.79
C GLU A 108 -20.76 -2.27 28.33
N VAL A 109 -20.36 -1.20 27.63
CA VAL A 109 -19.05 -1.08 26.98
C VAL A 109 -17.87 -1.46 27.87
N LYS A 110 -17.86 -1.05 29.14
CA LYS A 110 -16.73 -1.33 30.05
C LYS A 110 -16.61 -2.82 30.36
N GLU A 111 -17.73 -3.48 30.62
CA GLU A 111 -17.78 -4.91 30.92
C GLU A 111 -17.44 -5.73 29.67
N THR A 112 -18.04 -5.38 28.53
CA THR A 112 -17.76 -6.03 27.24
C THR A 112 -16.30 -5.87 26.84
N ALA A 113 -15.75 -4.64 26.94
CA ALA A 113 -14.35 -4.36 26.63
C ALA A 113 -13.39 -5.12 27.55
N ALA A 114 -13.62 -5.11 28.87
CA ALA A 114 -12.80 -5.83 29.83
C ALA A 114 -12.79 -7.34 29.55
N THR A 115 -13.95 -7.91 29.25
CA THR A 115 -14.10 -9.33 28.89
C THR A 115 -13.36 -9.65 27.60
N LYS A 116 -13.50 -8.81 26.57
CA LYS A 116 -12.84 -9.01 25.27
C LYS A 116 -11.32 -8.87 25.37
N ILE A 117 -10.81 -7.89 26.13
CA ILE A 117 -9.37 -7.74 26.38
C ILE A 117 -8.83 -8.95 27.14
N ALA A 118 -9.52 -9.38 28.19
CA ALA A 118 -9.12 -10.54 28.97
C ALA A 118 -9.04 -11.81 28.11
N ALA A 119 -10.03 -12.00 27.23
CA ALA A 119 -10.02 -13.10 26.26
C ALA A 119 -8.89 -12.98 25.23
N HIS A 120 -8.62 -11.77 24.72
CA HIS A 120 -7.57 -11.52 23.73
C HIS A 120 -6.15 -11.74 24.28
N VAL A 121 -5.88 -11.26 25.50
CA VAL A 121 -4.59 -11.46 26.18
C VAL A 121 -4.39 -12.91 26.59
N GLY A 122 -5.47 -13.59 26.98
CA GLY A 122 -5.44 -14.96 27.44
C GLY A 122 -4.93 -15.09 28.88
N GLY A 123 -5.58 -15.97 29.66
CA GLY A 123 -5.11 -16.32 31.01
C GLY A 123 -5.30 -15.25 32.09
N ILE A 124 -6.03 -14.16 31.81
CA ILE A 124 -6.42 -13.15 32.81
C ILE A 124 -7.95 -13.09 32.94
N LYS A 125 -8.42 -12.61 34.10
CA LYS A 125 -9.85 -12.40 34.36
C LYS A 125 -10.28 -11.00 33.94
N ALA A 126 -11.55 -10.84 33.57
CA ALA A 126 -12.10 -9.54 33.17
C ALA A 126 -12.03 -8.48 34.28
N ASP A 127 -12.17 -8.89 35.54
CA ASP A 127 -12.03 -8.00 36.71
C ASP A 127 -10.62 -7.44 36.92
N SER A 128 -9.62 -8.05 36.25
CA SER A 128 -8.23 -7.60 36.23
C SER A 128 -7.97 -6.54 35.15
N VAL A 129 -8.97 -6.20 34.33
CA VAL A 129 -8.87 -5.19 33.27
C VAL A 129 -9.67 -3.95 33.67
N VAL A 130 -8.97 -2.82 33.81
CA VAL A 130 -9.59 -1.52 34.11
C VAL A 130 -9.76 -0.74 32.83
N VAL A 131 -11.00 -0.46 32.42
CA VAL A 131 -11.32 0.32 31.22
C VAL A 131 -11.63 1.77 31.59
N SER A 132 -10.91 2.71 30.95
CA SER A 132 -10.99 4.15 31.21
C SER A 132 -11.10 4.97 29.92
N ALA A 133 -11.43 6.26 30.03
CA ALA A 133 -11.49 7.21 28.90
C ALA A 133 -12.38 6.77 27.71
N VAL A 134 -13.50 6.09 27.98
CA VAL A 134 -14.42 5.60 26.95
C VAL A 134 -15.08 6.76 26.19
N SER A 135 -14.94 6.77 24.88
CA SER A 135 -15.56 7.74 23.97
C SER A 135 -16.15 7.07 22.74
N LYS A 136 -17.33 7.52 22.31
CA LYS A 136 -17.94 7.06 21.06
C LYS A 136 -17.44 7.89 19.89
N LEU A 137 -17.14 7.23 18.78
CA LEU A 137 -16.95 7.90 17.49
C LEU A 137 -17.39 7.01 16.34
N TYR A 138 -17.73 7.62 15.20
CA TYR A 138 -17.98 6.88 13.97
C TYR A 138 -16.75 6.90 13.07
N VAL A 139 -16.39 5.74 12.54
CA VAL A 139 -15.34 5.61 11.52
C VAL A 139 -16.03 5.30 10.19
N PRO A 140 -15.80 6.10 9.13
CA PRO A 140 -16.29 5.78 7.80
C PRO A 140 -15.49 4.62 7.23
N PHE A 141 -16.17 3.62 6.67
CA PHE A 141 -15.57 2.53 5.92
C PHE A 141 -16.25 2.41 4.56
N TYR A 142 -15.47 2.23 3.50
CA TYR A 142 -15.98 1.73 2.24
C TYR A 142 -15.98 0.21 2.29
N ARG A 143 -17.18 -0.38 2.24
CA ARG A 143 -17.35 -1.81 2.08
C ARG A 143 -17.41 -2.12 0.59
N VAL A 144 -16.49 -2.97 0.14
CA VAL A 144 -16.35 -3.36 -1.27
C VAL A 144 -16.60 -4.85 -1.36
N TRP A 145 -17.61 -5.24 -2.13
CA TRP A 145 -17.90 -6.65 -2.43
C TRP A 145 -17.33 -7.00 -3.79
N ILE A 146 -16.45 -8.00 -3.83
CA ILE A 146 -15.75 -8.42 -5.05
C ILE A 146 -15.84 -9.94 -5.18
N ASP A 147 -16.14 -10.41 -6.38
CA ASP A 147 -16.09 -11.83 -6.71
C ASP A 147 -14.66 -12.24 -7.09
N VAL A 148 -14.12 -13.19 -6.34
CA VAL A 148 -12.78 -13.75 -6.51
C VAL A 148 -12.89 -15.27 -6.39
N ALA A 149 -12.32 -16.02 -7.34
CA ALA A 149 -12.35 -17.49 -7.34
C ALA A 149 -13.76 -18.13 -7.31
N GLY A 150 -14.81 -17.39 -7.67
CA GLY A 150 -16.19 -17.87 -7.61
C GLY A 150 -16.90 -17.62 -6.27
N ASP A 151 -16.22 -17.02 -5.30
CA ASP A 151 -16.78 -16.58 -4.02
C ASP A 151 -16.83 -15.05 -3.94
N THR A 152 -17.80 -14.50 -3.21
CA THR A 152 -17.90 -13.06 -2.95
C THR A 152 -17.22 -12.72 -1.63
N PHE A 153 -16.19 -11.89 -1.68
CA PHE A 153 -15.50 -11.38 -0.50
C PHE A 153 -15.91 -9.95 -0.19
N LYS A 154 -16.01 -9.63 1.11
CA LYS A 154 -16.25 -8.28 1.61
C LYS A 154 -14.94 -7.69 2.14
N PHE A 155 -14.48 -6.63 1.51
CA PHE A 155 -13.35 -5.82 1.97
C PHE A 155 -13.86 -4.57 2.66
N GLU A 156 -13.11 -4.09 3.65
CA GLU A 156 -13.39 -2.81 4.28
C GLU A 156 -12.17 -1.91 4.13
N VAL A 157 -12.36 -0.73 3.56
CA VAL A 157 -11.30 0.28 3.44
C VAL A 157 -11.68 1.44 4.33
N ASP A 158 -10.82 1.81 5.27
CA ASP A 158 -11.09 2.96 6.12
C ASP A 158 -11.16 4.24 5.27
N GLY A 159 -12.25 4.98 5.43
CA GLY A 159 -12.53 6.17 4.62
C GLY A 159 -11.65 7.36 4.98
N ALA A 160 -10.87 7.29 6.07
CA ALA A 160 -10.07 8.41 6.55
C ALA A 160 -8.63 8.35 6.01
N LEU A 161 -8.00 7.17 5.98
CA LEU A 161 -6.62 6.93 5.59
C LEU A 161 -6.47 5.95 4.41
N GLY A 162 -7.48 5.16 4.05
CA GLY A 162 -7.41 4.23 2.94
C GLY A 162 -6.75 2.89 3.26
N ILE A 163 -6.70 2.49 4.52
CA ILE A 163 -6.15 1.23 4.99
C ILE A 163 -7.18 0.12 4.74
N PRO A 164 -6.85 -0.90 3.92
CA PRO A 164 -7.74 -2.03 3.66
C PRO A 164 -7.67 -3.08 4.78
N MET A 165 -8.80 -3.73 5.05
CA MET A 165 -9.00 -4.83 6.00
C MET A 165 -9.74 -6.00 5.31
N GLY A 166 -9.57 -7.23 5.83
CA GLY A 166 -10.17 -8.44 5.27
C GLY A 166 -9.44 -8.98 4.04
N LEU A 167 -8.24 -8.49 3.75
CA LEU A 167 -7.43 -9.00 2.65
C LEU A 167 -6.88 -10.39 2.96
N GLU A 168 -6.61 -10.68 4.22
CA GLU A 168 -6.11 -11.93 4.76
C GLU A 168 -6.99 -13.14 4.42
N ASP A 169 -8.31 -12.94 4.34
CA ASP A 169 -9.29 -14.01 4.07
C ASP A 169 -9.26 -14.48 2.61
N VAL A 170 -8.67 -13.70 1.71
CA VAL A 170 -8.59 -14.05 0.30
C VAL A 170 -7.43 -15.02 0.08
N PRO A 171 -7.69 -16.23 -0.46
CA PRO A 171 -6.62 -17.14 -0.82
C PRO A 171 -5.72 -16.51 -1.88
N GLY A 172 -4.41 -16.74 -1.81
CA GLY A 172 -3.53 -16.39 -2.91
C GLY A 172 -3.90 -17.21 -4.15
N LYS A 173 -3.90 -16.61 -5.33
CA LYS A 173 -4.04 -17.36 -6.58
C LYS A 173 -2.81 -18.26 -6.70
N ALA A 174 -3.02 -19.57 -6.92
CA ALA A 174 -1.92 -20.45 -7.29
C ALA A 174 -1.31 -19.90 -8.59
N LYS A 175 -0.02 -19.57 -8.56
CA LYS A 175 0.65 -18.98 -9.73
C LYS A 175 0.45 -19.91 -10.91
N GLY A 176 -0.17 -19.40 -11.96
CA GLY A 176 -0.29 -20.16 -13.21
C GLY A 176 1.10 -20.42 -13.79
N TRP A 177 1.25 -21.49 -14.57
CA TRP A 177 2.53 -21.81 -15.22
C TRP A 177 3.07 -20.63 -16.06
N GLU A 178 2.19 -19.84 -16.66
CA GLU A 178 2.54 -18.62 -17.40
C GLU A 178 3.04 -17.47 -16.50
N GLU A 179 2.48 -17.30 -15.29
CA GLU A 179 2.94 -16.29 -14.32
C GLU A 179 4.28 -16.66 -13.70
N GLU A 180 4.49 -17.95 -13.38
CA GLU A 180 5.79 -18.44 -12.92
C GLU A 180 6.87 -18.27 -14.00
N THR A 181 6.51 -18.57 -15.26
CA THR A 181 7.42 -18.39 -16.40
C THR A 181 7.66 -16.91 -16.69
N GLY A 182 6.67 -16.04 -16.51
CA GLY A 182 6.78 -14.60 -16.68
C GLY A 182 7.66 -13.92 -15.62
N GLU A 183 7.51 -14.28 -14.34
CA GLU A 183 8.42 -13.82 -13.27
C GLU A 183 9.83 -14.39 -13.43
N ALA A 184 9.95 -15.66 -13.84
CA ALA A 184 11.24 -16.26 -14.17
C ALA A 184 11.90 -15.56 -15.36
N LEU A 185 11.13 -15.23 -16.41
CA LEU A 185 11.60 -14.42 -17.54
C LEU A 185 11.97 -13.00 -17.10
N GLY A 186 11.21 -12.40 -16.19
CA GLY A 186 11.49 -11.07 -15.63
C GLY A 186 12.80 -11.05 -14.83
N LYS A 187 13.04 -12.09 -14.02
CA LYS A 187 14.33 -12.30 -13.34
C LYS A 187 15.45 -12.59 -14.33
N LEU A 188 15.19 -13.32 -15.41
CA LEU A 188 16.14 -13.52 -16.51
C LEU A 188 16.41 -12.23 -17.31
N LYS A 189 15.53 -11.21 -17.23
CA LYS A 189 15.77 -9.90 -17.85
C LYS A 189 16.61 -8.97 -16.97
N SER A 190 16.70 -9.21 -15.66
CA SER A 190 17.47 -8.35 -14.77
C SER A 190 18.93 -8.84 -14.61
N PRO A 191 19.93 -7.95 -14.58
CA PRO A 191 21.33 -8.33 -14.37
C PRO A 191 21.54 -9.11 -13.06
N SER A 192 20.75 -8.83 -12.02
CA SER A 192 20.80 -9.54 -10.74
C SER A 192 20.32 -10.99 -10.84
N GLY A 193 19.29 -11.28 -11.65
CA GLY A 193 18.86 -12.66 -11.87
C GLY A 193 19.86 -13.48 -12.67
N TRP A 194 20.64 -12.85 -13.56
CA TRP A 194 21.80 -13.49 -14.19
C TRP A 194 22.89 -13.84 -13.17
N VAL A 195 23.24 -12.92 -12.27
CA VAL A 195 24.24 -13.18 -11.22
C VAL A 195 23.79 -14.36 -10.33
N ASP A 196 22.51 -14.47 -10.03
CA ASP A 196 21.98 -15.57 -9.21
C ASP A 196 21.91 -16.91 -9.96
N LEU A 197 21.65 -16.88 -11.27
CA LEU A 197 21.76 -18.06 -12.15
C LEU A 197 23.21 -18.52 -12.31
N PHE A 198 24.14 -17.58 -12.53
CA PHE A 198 25.57 -17.88 -12.61
C PHE A 198 26.11 -18.35 -11.26
N SER A 199 25.70 -17.74 -10.14
CA SER A 199 26.13 -18.17 -8.80
C SER A 199 25.68 -19.61 -8.56
N ARG A 200 24.45 -20.00 -8.92
CA ARG A 200 23.97 -21.39 -8.83
C ARG A 200 24.71 -22.34 -9.78
N LEU A 201 25.03 -21.91 -10.99
CA LEU A 201 25.82 -22.69 -11.96
C LEU A 201 27.26 -22.93 -11.48
N PHE A 202 27.90 -21.94 -10.86
CA PHE A 202 29.28 -22.03 -10.36
C PHE A 202 29.36 -22.64 -8.94
N SER A 203 28.29 -22.56 -8.16
CA SER A 203 28.17 -23.14 -6.82
C SER A 203 27.76 -24.62 -6.84
N ALA A 204 27.26 -25.13 -7.97
CA ALA A 204 27.13 -26.56 -8.25
C ALA A 204 28.52 -27.20 -8.42
N LYS A 205 29.28 -27.27 -7.30
CA LYS A 205 30.50 -28.05 -7.16
C LYS A 205 30.15 -29.55 -7.25
N GLY A 206 30.27 -30.11 -8.46
CA GLY A 206 30.45 -31.55 -8.67
C GLY A 206 29.32 -32.26 -9.41
N GLY A 207 29.64 -32.86 -10.57
CA GLY A 207 28.89 -33.99 -11.12
C GLY A 207 28.47 -33.93 -12.59
N GLY A 208 28.37 -32.75 -13.20
CA GLY A 208 27.88 -32.64 -14.60
C GLY A 208 28.97 -32.97 -15.64
N SER A 209 28.64 -33.85 -16.60
CA SER A 209 29.55 -34.19 -17.70
C SER A 209 29.88 -32.94 -18.55
N PRO A 210 31.05 -32.88 -19.22
CA PRO A 210 31.44 -31.73 -20.04
C PRO A 210 30.36 -31.34 -21.07
N VAL A 211 29.66 -32.33 -21.61
CA VAL A 211 28.59 -32.15 -22.60
C VAL A 211 27.39 -31.39 -22.02
N GLN A 212 27.01 -31.65 -20.76
CA GLN A 212 25.91 -30.93 -20.11
C GLN A 212 26.24 -29.45 -19.90
N ARG A 213 27.51 -29.14 -19.60
CA ARG A 213 27.95 -27.73 -19.46
C ARG A 213 27.85 -26.97 -20.77
N TYR A 214 28.30 -27.58 -21.88
CA TYR A 214 28.18 -26.96 -23.20
C TYR A 214 26.73 -26.83 -23.67
N ALA A 215 25.86 -27.79 -23.36
CA ALA A 215 24.43 -27.72 -23.67
C ALA A 215 23.73 -26.57 -22.92
N VAL A 216 24.01 -26.40 -21.63
CA VAL A 216 23.47 -25.28 -20.84
C VAL A 216 24.00 -23.94 -21.36
N LEU A 217 25.29 -23.87 -21.69
CA LEU A 217 25.89 -22.64 -22.24
C LEU A 217 25.28 -22.29 -23.62
N ALA A 218 25.06 -23.26 -24.48
CA ALA A 218 24.39 -23.07 -25.77
C ALA A 218 22.94 -22.59 -25.58
N LEU A 219 22.21 -23.14 -24.61
CA LEU A 219 20.84 -22.70 -24.27
C LEU A 219 20.82 -21.25 -23.76
N ILE A 220 21.80 -20.85 -22.94
CA ILE A 220 21.97 -19.48 -22.47
C ILE A 220 22.25 -18.52 -23.64
N ILE A 221 23.15 -18.88 -24.54
CA ILE A 221 23.48 -18.07 -25.72
C ILE A 221 22.26 -17.94 -26.62
N LEU A 222 21.52 -19.02 -26.84
CA LEU A 222 20.33 -19.00 -27.69
C LEU A 222 19.19 -18.19 -27.06
N ALA A 223 19.03 -18.24 -25.74
CA ALA A 223 18.13 -17.37 -25.00
C ALA A 223 18.53 -15.89 -25.10
N LEU A 224 19.83 -15.57 -25.02
CA LEU A 224 20.34 -14.20 -25.19
C LEU A 224 20.12 -13.68 -26.61
N VAL A 225 20.39 -14.49 -27.64
CA VAL A 225 20.12 -14.13 -29.04
C VAL A 225 18.62 -13.90 -29.24
N PHE A 226 17.77 -14.77 -28.69
CA PHE A 226 16.32 -14.56 -28.74
C PHE A 226 15.89 -13.27 -28.03
N LEU A 227 16.45 -12.97 -26.85
CA LEU A 227 16.12 -11.76 -26.09
C LEU A 227 16.56 -10.48 -26.81
N VAL A 228 17.73 -10.49 -27.46
CA VAL A 228 18.28 -9.34 -28.17
C VAL A 228 17.59 -9.10 -29.52
N PHE A 229 17.20 -10.16 -30.23
CA PHE A 229 16.72 -10.03 -31.62
C PHE A 229 15.22 -10.27 -31.80
N VAL A 230 14.52 -10.88 -30.84
CA VAL A 230 13.11 -11.27 -31.01
C VAL A 230 12.16 -10.54 -30.06
N VAL A 231 12.63 -10.10 -28.90
CA VAL A 231 11.79 -9.28 -28.02
C VAL A 231 11.87 -7.82 -28.50
N PRO A 232 10.81 -7.25 -29.12
CA PRO A 232 10.80 -5.83 -29.44
C PRO A 232 11.05 -5.06 -28.15
N SER A 233 11.88 -4.02 -28.19
CA SER A 233 12.21 -3.22 -27.00
C SER A 233 10.92 -2.74 -26.36
N MET A 234 10.49 -3.41 -25.29
CA MET A 234 9.31 -3.03 -24.54
C MET A 234 9.59 -1.62 -24.04
N GLY A 235 8.71 -0.70 -24.42
CA GLY A 235 8.90 0.72 -24.20
C GLY A 235 9.44 1.07 -22.82
N GLY A 236 10.52 1.86 -22.78
CA GLY A 236 11.13 2.33 -21.54
C GLY A 236 10.58 3.69 -21.13
N VAL A 237 10.38 3.88 -19.83
CA VAL A 237 10.16 5.19 -19.24
C VAL A 237 11.41 5.57 -18.45
N GLU A 238 12.04 6.68 -18.82
CA GLU A 238 13.18 7.25 -18.12
C GLU A 238 12.81 8.65 -17.63
N CYS A 239 12.63 8.80 -16.32
CA CYS A 239 12.35 10.09 -15.69
C CYS A 239 13.62 10.70 -15.11
N LYS A 240 13.88 11.96 -15.47
CA LYS A 240 15.02 12.75 -15.01
C LYS A 240 14.51 14.05 -14.39
N PRO A 241 14.71 14.23 -13.07
CA PRO A 241 14.62 15.55 -12.45
C PRO A 241 15.48 16.59 -13.19
N ASP A 242 15.07 17.86 -13.14
CA ASP A 242 15.87 18.94 -13.69
C ASP A 242 17.23 19.02 -13.01
N SER A 243 18.24 19.51 -13.73
CA SER A 243 19.62 19.57 -13.26
C SER A 243 19.79 20.35 -11.94
N GLY A 244 18.89 21.31 -11.68
CA GLY A 244 18.85 22.09 -10.43
C GLY A 244 18.53 21.28 -9.17
N PHE A 245 17.92 20.11 -9.31
CA PHE A 245 17.55 19.25 -8.18
C PHE A 245 18.61 18.21 -7.83
N TYR A 246 19.76 18.18 -8.50
CA TYR A 246 20.86 17.29 -8.09
C TYR A 246 21.82 18.00 -7.16
N SER A 247 22.07 17.38 -6.00
CA SER A 247 23.17 17.81 -5.14
C SER A 247 24.50 17.67 -5.90
N PRO A 248 25.47 18.58 -5.70
CA PRO A 248 26.83 18.35 -6.16
C PRO A 248 27.36 17.03 -5.57
N SER A 249 28.09 16.25 -6.39
CA SER A 249 28.63 14.96 -5.96
C SER A 249 29.47 15.14 -4.69
N LYS A 250 29.16 14.38 -3.64
CA LYS A 250 30.02 14.33 -2.45
C LYS A 250 31.25 13.48 -2.81
N TRP A 251 32.44 13.91 -2.36
CA TRP A 251 33.67 13.11 -2.45
C TRP A 251 34.19 12.85 -3.88
N PHE A 252 34.72 13.89 -4.53
CA PHE A 252 35.45 13.80 -5.83
C PHE A 252 34.73 12.99 -6.94
N GLY A 253 33.40 13.06 -7.01
CA GLY A 253 32.62 12.35 -8.03
C GLY A 253 32.41 10.85 -7.77
N LEU A 254 32.91 10.31 -6.66
CA LEU A 254 32.74 8.89 -6.30
C LEU A 254 31.34 8.56 -5.77
N VAL A 255 30.66 9.54 -5.16
CA VAL A 255 29.27 9.41 -4.72
C VAL A 255 28.41 10.32 -5.58
N LYS A 256 27.55 9.74 -6.44
CA LYS A 256 26.54 10.50 -7.17
C LYS A 256 25.73 11.32 -6.16
N GLY A 257 25.61 12.62 -6.41
CA GLY A 257 24.81 13.48 -5.55
C GLY A 257 23.36 13.00 -5.52
N GLY A 258 22.78 12.98 -4.32
CA GLY A 258 21.36 12.67 -4.15
C GLY A 258 20.49 13.81 -4.69
N LEU A 259 19.20 13.52 -4.81
CA LEU A 259 18.18 14.53 -5.10
C LEU A 259 18.08 15.52 -3.93
N SER A 260 18.06 16.80 -4.26
CA SER A 260 17.90 17.93 -3.35
C SER A 260 16.65 18.70 -3.77
N PRO A 261 15.49 18.43 -3.16
CA PRO A 261 14.28 19.19 -3.44
C PRO A 261 14.48 20.68 -3.12
N GLU A 262 13.82 21.54 -3.88
CA GLU A 262 13.85 22.98 -3.63
C GLU A 262 12.69 23.38 -2.70
N TYR A 263 12.94 24.19 -1.69
CA TYR A 263 11.89 24.69 -0.81
C TYR A 263 11.31 26.01 -1.33
N ARG A 264 10.10 25.97 -1.88
CA ARG A 264 9.36 27.13 -2.42
C ARG A 264 8.02 27.27 -1.72
N ALA A 265 7.70 28.47 -1.23
CA ALA A 265 6.38 28.81 -0.67
C ALA A 265 5.85 27.86 0.43
N GLY A 266 6.75 27.34 1.29
CA GLY A 266 6.34 26.44 2.38
C GLY A 266 6.30 24.96 1.99
N LYS A 267 6.70 24.60 0.77
CA LYS A 267 6.68 23.23 0.26
C LYS A 267 8.02 22.86 -0.37
N PHE A 268 8.36 21.59 -0.30
CA PHE A 268 9.43 20.98 -1.08
C PHE A 268 8.90 20.66 -2.47
N VAL A 269 9.67 20.99 -3.50
CA VAL A 269 9.30 20.87 -4.91
C VAL A 269 10.39 20.12 -5.66
N VAL A 270 10.00 19.22 -6.56
CA VAL A 270 10.88 18.61 -7.57
C VAL A 270 10.17 18.60 -8.92
N GLU A 271 10.87 19.06 -9.95
CA GLU A 271 10.40 19.14 -11.33
C GLU A 271 11.38 18.38 -12.25
N GLY A 272 10.88 17.93 -13.40
CA GLY A 272 11.70 17.25 -14.40
C GLY A 272 10.90 16.75 -15.58
N GLU A 273 11.53 15.89 -16.38
CA GLU A 273 10.92 15.29 -17.58
C GLU A 273 11.03 13.77 -17.58
N CYS A 274 9.98 13.11 -18.05
CA CYS A 274 9.96 11.69 -18.34
C CYS A 274 9.99 11.46 -19.85
N TYR A 275 11.00 10.73 -20.30
CA TYR A 275 11.13 10.28 -21.67
C TYR A 275 10.51 8.91 -21.80
N VAL A 276 9.51 8.83 -22.67
CA VAL A 276 8.70 7.65 -22.88
C VAL A 276 9.00 7.12 -24.28
N THR A 277 9.47 5.88 -24.36
CA THR A 277 9.80 5.18 -25.60
C THR A 277 8.89 3.96 -25.75
N GLY A 278 8.49 3.58 -26.98
CA GLY A 278 7.67 2.38 -27.26
C GLY A 278 6.19 2.66 -27.57
N ASP A 279 5.41 1.59 -27.76
CA ASP A 279 3.97 1.67 -28.04
C ASP A 279 3.15 1.72 -26.74
N PHE A 280 2.27 2.73 -26.65
CA PHE A 280 1.36 2.95 -25.53
C PHE A 280 -0.09 2.89 -26.01
N ALA A 281 -0.93 2.20 -25.24
CA ALA A 281 -2.37 2.26 -25.40
C ALA A 281 -2.85 3.67 -25.00
N SER A 282 -3.97 4.10 -25.58
CA SER A 282 -4.52 5.44 -25.36
C SER A 282 -4.92 5.75 -23.91
N ASP A 283 -5.03 4.70 -23.09
CA ASP A 283 -5.41 4.72 -21.69
C ASP A 283 -4.24 4.54 -20.73
N ASP A 284 -3.01 4.31 -21.21
CA ASP A 284 -1.83 4.27 -20.35
C ASP A 284 -1.57 5.62 -19.68
N ALA A 285 -1.19 5.58 -18.40
CA ALA A 285 -0.71 6.75 -17.68
C ALA A 285 0.62 6.46 -16.98
N LEU A 286 1.40 7.52 -16.80
CA LEU A 286 2.64 7.46 -16.04
C LEU A 286 2.39 8.00 -14.64
N MET A 287 2.65 7.17 -13.64
CA MET A 287 2.57 7.52 -12.23
C MET A 287 3.97 7.77 -11.68
N ILE A 288 4.18 8.96 -11.13
CA ILE A 288 5.44 9.41 -10.56
C ILE A 288 5.19 9.68 -9.09
N GLN A 289 5.92 9.00 -8.22
CA GLN A 289 5.69 9.03 -6.78
C GLN A 289 6.99 9.24 -6.01
N VAL A 290 6.88 9.99 -4.91
CA VAL A 290 7.97 10.17 -3.96
C VAL A 290 7.63 9.43 -2.69
N PHE A 291 8.54 8.57 -2.27
CA PHE A 291 8.53 7.95 -0.96
C PHE A 291 9.61 8.58 -0.10
N VAL A 292 9.30 8.71 1.17
CA VAL A 292 10.25 9.08 2.19
C VAL A 292 10.78 7.82 2.86
N LYS A 293 12.10 7.73 2.96
CA LYS A 293 12.75 6.70 3.77
C LYS A 293 12.97 7.25 5.18
N ASP A 294 12.34 6.61 6.16
CA ASP A 294 12.58 6.85 7.57
C ASP A 294 13.14 5.54 8.16
N ALA A 295 14.33 5.58 8.76
CA ALA A 295 14.93 4.37 9.34
C ALA A 295 14.07 3.76 10.47
N ALA A 296 13.18 4.55 11.08
CA ALA A 296 12.31 4.13 12.18
C ALA A 296 10.88 3.78 11.75
N LYS A 297 10.49 4.01 10.49
CA LYS A 297 9.11 3.82 10.01
C LYS A 297 9.10 3.20 8.62
N PRO A 298 8.06 2.44 8.24
CA PRO A 298 7.92 2.01 6.85
C PRO A 298 7.88 3.22 5.92
N ASP A 299 8.46 3.07 4.72
CA ASP A 299 8.47 4.09 3.67
C ASP A 299 7.06 4.65 3.49
N PHE A 300 6.91 5.97 3.63
CA PHE A 300 5.61 6.61 3.50
C PHE A 300 5.57 7.52 2.27
N PHE A 301 4.42 7.50 1.62
CA PHE A 301 4.14 8.20 0.39
C PHE A 301 3.89 9.70 0.67
N VAL A 302 4.54 10.60 -0.08
CA VAL A 302 4.44 12.06 0.15
C VAL A 302 3.90 12.87 -1.03
N ALA A 303 4.11 12.43 -2.28
CA ALA A 303 3.65 13.17 -3.45
C ALA A 303 3.42 12.26 -4.66
N LEU A 304 2.40 12.58 -5.49
CA LEU A 304 2.01 11.85 -6.70
C LEU A 304 1.83 12.82 -7.87
N ASN A 305 2.34 12.47 -9.03
CA ASN A 305 1.98 13.08 -10.31
C ASN A 305 1.54 11.97 -11.28
N ILE A 306 0.36 12.11 -11.86
CA ILE A 306 -0.14 11.19 -12.89
C ILE A 306 -0.24 11.97 -14.20
N THR A 307 0.46 11.49 -15.23
CA THR A 307 0.43 12.09 -16.57
C THR A 307 -0.10 11.08 -17.59
N GLN A 308 -1.19 11.43 -18.29
CA GLN A 308 -1.74 10.59 -19.36
C GLN A 308 -0.80 10.54 -20.57
N LEU A 309 -0.63 9.35 -21.13
CA LEU A 309 0.18 9.08 -22.32
C LEU A 309 -0.69 9.06 -23.59
N THR A 310 -1.51 10.09 -23.78
CA THR A 310 -2.38 10.20 -24.96
C THR A 310 -1.56 10.50 -26.23
N GLY A 311 -1.72 9.65 -27.26
CA GLY A 311 -1.26 9.90 -28.64
C GLY A 311 0.18 9.47 -28.98
N ALA A 312 0.82 8.63 -28.17
CA ALA A 312 2.24 8.28 -28.32
C ALA A 312 2.49 7.15 -29.35
N HIS A 313 2.46 7.48 -30.65
CA HIS A 313 3.11 6.68 -31.70
C HIS A 313 4.44 7.28 -32.18
N THR A 314 5.00 8.23 -31.42
CA THR A 314 6.22 8.95 -31.80
C THR A 314 7.36 8.65 -30.85
N GLU A 315 8.52 8.40 -31.44
CA GLU A 315 9.81 8.27 -30.76
C GLU A 315 10.06 9.46 -29.82
N ASN A 316 10.36 9.18 -28.55
CA ASN A 316 10.80 10.11 -27.51
C ASN A 316 9.79 11.21 -27.13
N LEU A 317 8.65 10.82 -26.57
CA LEU A 317 7.73 11.78 -25.95
C LEU A 317 8.27 12.22 -24.58
N ALA A 318 8.60 13.51 -24.45
CA ALA A 318 8.94 14.12 -23.17
C ALA A 318 7.66 14.60 -22.45
N LYS A 319 7.47 14.16 -21.21
CA LYS A 319 6.36 14.57 -20.35
C LYS A 319 6.89 15.24 -19.09
N PRO A 320 6.58 16.52 -18.83
CA PRO A 320 7.02 17.18 -17.62
C PRO A 320 6.29 16.63 -16.41
N PHE A 321 6.95 16.62 -15.25
CA PHE A 321 6.34 16.30 -13.97
C PHE A 321 6.65 17.35 -12.92
N HIS A 322 5.73 17.48 -11.96
CA HIS A 322 5.84 18.38 -10.82
C HIS A 322 5.34 17.67 -9.56
N LEU A 323 6.17 17.64 -8.53
CA LEU A 323 5.88 17.02 -7.24
C LEU A 323 6.07 18.04 -6.12
N GLU A 324 5.09 18.16 -5.22
CA GLU A 324 5.15 19.06 -4.07
C GLU A 324 4.70 18.36 -2.77
N TRP A 325 5.37 18.65 -1.65
CA TRP A 325 5.00 18.14 -0.31
C TRP A 325 5.44 19.10 0.82
N GLU A 326 4.87 18.96 2.02
CA GLU A 326 5.08 19.90 3.14
C GLU A 326 6.15 19.44 4.16
N ASP A 327 6.31 18.13 4.34
CA ASP A 327 7.17 17.59 5.39
C ASP A 327 8.65 17.55 4.98
N ALA A 328 9.51 18.16 5.79
CA ALA A 328 10.97 18.09 5.62
C ALA A 328 11.47 16.69 5.99
N VAL A 329 12.14 16.02 5.05
CA VAL A 329 12.76 14.72 5.33
C VAL A 329 14.17 14.63 4.75
N ASP A 330 14.98 13.75 5.32
CA ASP A 330 16.41 13.65 5.03
C ASP A 330 16.73 12.68 3.87
N ASP A 331 15.82 11.76 3.54
CA ASP A 331 16.01 10.76 2.48
C ASP A 331 14.75 10.53 1.65
N TYR A 332 14.91 10.51 0.33
CA TYR A 332 13.82 10.43 -0.66
C TYR A 332 14.12 9.35 -1.69
N VAL A 333 13.10 8.58 -2.04
CA VAL A 333 13.14 7.61 -3.13
C VAL A 333 12.08 7.97 -4.15
N PHE A 334 12.52 8.17 -5.39
CA PHE A 334 11.64 8.35 -6.52
C PHE A 334 11.25 6.99 -7.09
N GLY A 335 9.95 6.75 -7.15
CA GLY A 335 9.36 5.63 -7.87
C GLY A 335 8.67 6.14 -9.12
N PHE A 336 8.81 5.40 -10.21
CA PHE A 336 8.06 5.64 -11.44
C PHE A 336 7.41 4.33 -11.84
N GLU A 337 6.13 4.37 -12.15
CA GLU A 337 5.35 3.18 -12.49
C GLU A 337 4.38 3.53 -13.63
N ARG A 338 4.34 2.67 -14.64
CA ARG A 338 3.31 2.73 -15.68
C ARG A 338 2.03 2.11 -15.11
N ILE A 339 0.93 2.83 -15.23
CA ILE A 339 -0.41 2.41 -14.77
C ILE A 339 -1.40 2.40 -15.93
#